data_AF-A0A1F9TQT7-F1
#
_entry.id   AF-A0A1F9TQT7-F1
#
_cell.length_a   1.000
_cell.length_b   1.000
_cell.length_c   1.000
_cell.angle_alpha   90.00
_cell.angle_beta   90.00
_cell.angle_gamma   90.00
#
_symmetry.space_group_name_H-M   'P 1'
#
loop_
_entity.id
_entity.type
_entity.pdbx_description
1 polymer ?
#
loop_
_entity_poly.entity_id
_entity_poly.type
_entity_poly.pdbx_seq_one_letter_code
_entity_poly.pdbx_strand_id
1 'polypeptide(L)'
;MLSLLILLAALLHLGAFVSYPESGRFGVTFLYISGLLWIAFALLLTRAASAATRENRAFIAVAFALAVAVSVLSLLPQKDGVSALRKLATGVYPDGRSFYVGLRRIGIDAPGLLPPAAEEKPV
;
A
#
# COMPACT_ATOMS: atom_id res chain seq x y z
N MET A 1 -2.52 -19.12 8.99
CA MET A 1 -1.75 -18.65 7.82
C MET A 1 -2.60 -17.81 6.89
N LEU A 2 -3.74 -18.30 6.39
CA LEU A 2 -4.63 -17.53 5.52
C LEU A 2 -4.94 -16.11 6.03
N SER A 3 -5.46 -15.98 7.27
CA SER A 3 -5.82 -14.68 7.85
C SER A 3 -4.62 -13.72 7.92
N LEU A 4 -3.42 -14.24 8.17
CA LEU A 4 -2.19 -13.47 8.16
C LEU A 4 -1.88 -12.95 6.75
N LEU A 5 -1.97 -13.79 5.72
CA LEU A 5 -1.73 -13.38 4.33
C LEU A 5 -2.74 -12.32 3.88
N ILE A 6 -4.02 -12.50 4.21
CA ILE A 6 -5.07 -11.51 3.91
C ILE A 6 -4.79 -10.18 4.62
N LEU A 7 -4.41 -10.22 5.90
CA LEU A 7 -4.06 -9.02 6.66
C LEU A 7 -2.85 -8.31 6.06
N LEU A 8 -1.79 -9.05 5.71
CA LEU A 8 -0.61 -8.50 5.03
C LEU A 8 -0.99 -7.84 3.71
N ALA A 9 -1.82 -8.50 2.90
CA ALA A 9 -2.30 -7.95 1.64
C ALA A 9 -3.06 -6.63 1.89
N ALA A 10 -4.02 -6.63 2.81
CA ALA A 10 -4.82 -5.45 3.12
C ALA A 10 -3.98 -4.27 3.64
N LEU A 11 -3.05 -4.52 4.57
CA LEU A 11 -2.18 -3.49 5.13
C LEU A 11 -1.24 -2.89 4.09
N LEU A 12 -0.65 -3.71 3.22
CA LEU A 12 0.23 -3.22 2.16
C LEU A 12 -0.53 -2.42 1.10
N HIS A 13 -1.73 -2.86 0.74
CA HIS A 13 -2.60 -2.14 -0.18
C HIS A 13 -3.03 -0.79 0.38
N LEU A 14 -3.51 -0.77 1.63
CA LEU A 14 -3.92 0.46 2.30
C LEU A 14 -2.73 1.40 2.52
N GLY A 15 -1.60 0.87 2.98
CA GLY A 15 -0.38 1.62 3.21
C GLY A 15 0.15 2.28 1.94
N ALA A 16 0.18 1.57 0.81
CA ALA A 16 0.56 2.14 -0.47
C ALA A 16 -0.45 3.20 -0.96
N PHE A 17 -1.75 2.91 -0.82
CA PHE A 17 -2.82 3.83 -1.23
C PHE A 17 -2.82 5.15 -0.46
N VAL A 18 -2.53 5.10 0.84
CA VAL A 18 -2.43 6.28 1.71
C VAL A 18 -1.10 7.00 1.48
N SER A 19 0.02 6.28 1.36
CA SER A 19 1.34 6.88 1.14
C SER A 19 1.46 7.58 -0.22
N TYR A 20 0.84 7.03 -1.26
CA TYR A 20 0.92 7.54 -2.63
C TYR A 20 -0.47 7.98 -3.13
N PRO A 21 -0.98 9.11 -2.62
CA PRO A 21 -2.37 9.53 -2.81
C PRO A 21 -2.69 9.97 -4.24
N GLU A 22 -1.69 10.18 -5.09
CA GLU A 22 -1.85 10.64 -6.47
C GLU A 22 -2.35 9.55 -7.44
N SER A 23 -3.16 8.60 -6.96
CA SER A 23 -3.64 7.47 -7.77
C SER A 23 -4.86 7.76 -8.64
N GLY A 24 -5.39 8.98 -8.57
CA GLY A 24 -6.50 9.43 -9.42
C GLY A 24 -7.80 8.62 -9.21
N ARG A 25 -8.68 8.65 -10.22
CA ARG A 25 -10.01 8.02 -10.18
C ARG A 25 -9.94 6.50 -10.04
N PHE A 26 -8.91 5.87 -10.62
CA PHE A 26 -8.78 4.41 -10.63
C PHE A 26 -8.10 3.84 -9.38
N GLY A 27 -7.57 4.68 -8.48
CA GLY A 27 -6.89 4.20 -7.28
C GLY A 27 -7.77 3.31 -6.38
N VAL A 28 -9.03 3.70 -6.18
CA VAL A 28 -9.98 2.92 -5.36
C VAL A 28 -10.36 1.63 -6.07
N THR A 29 -10.65 1.68 -7.36
CA THR A 29 -10.94 0.48 -8.17
C THR A 29 -9.79 -0.50 -8.14
N PHE A 30 -8.55 -0.03 -8.29
CA PHE A 30 -7.35 -0.83 -8.16
C PHE A 30 -7.26 -1.49 -6.78
N LEU A 31 -7.51 -0.74 -5.71
CA LEU A 31 -7.48 -1.24 -4.33
C LEU A 31 -8.40 -2.46 -4.16
N TYR A 32 -9.64 -2.36 -4.63
CA TYR A 32 -10.61 -3.46 -4.54
C TYR A 32 -10.24 -4.64 -5.42
N ILE A 33 -9.94 -4.42 -6.71
CA ILE A 33 -9.66 -5.51 -7.65
C ILE A 33 -8.38 -6.23 -7.28
N SER A 34 -7.29 -5.48 -7.06
CA SER A 34 -6.00 -6.05 -6.65
C SER A 34 -6.13 -6.76 -5.30
N GLY A 35 -6.83 -6.15 -4.33
CA GLY A 35 -7.09 -6.78 -3.03
C GLY A 35 -7.81 -8.12 -3.16
N LEU A 36 -8.88 -8.19 -3.95
CA LEU A 36 -9.62 -9.44 -4.21
C LEU A 36 -8.75 -10.51 -4.87
N LEU A 37 -7.92 -10.13 -5.85
CA LEU A 37 -7.00 -11.05 -6.50
C LEU A 37 -5.97 -11.62 -5.52
N TRP A 38 -5.40 -10.78 -4.65
CA TRP A 38 -4.44 -11.22 -3.64
C TRP A 38 -5.08 -12.07 -2.53
N ILE A 39 -6.34 -11.82 -2.18
CA ILE A 39 -7.12 -12.68 -1.27
C ILE A 39 -7.33 -14.06 -1.91
N ALA A 40 -7.77 -14.11 -3.18
CA ALA A 40 -7.93 -15.36 -3.91
C ALA A 40 -6.61 -16.14 -4.01
N PHE A 41 -5.50 -15.44 -4.30
CA PHE A 41 -4.18 -16.05 -4.31
C PHE A 41 -3.76 -16.57 -2.92
N ALA A 42 -4.02 -15.82 -1.85
CA ALA A 42 -3.74 -16.25 -0.48
C ALA A 42 -4.51 -17.53 -0.09
N LEU A 43 -5.76 -17.68 -0.56
CA LEU A 43 -6.55 -18.90 -0.39
C LEU A 43 -5.87 -20.11 -1.06
N LEU A 44 -5.51 -19.97 -2.34
CA LEU A 44 -4.85 -21.03 -3.10
C LEU A 44 -3.48 -21.39 -2.51
N LEU A 45 -2.67 -20.38 -2.18
CA LEU A 45 -1.35 -20.56 -1.59
C LEU A 45 -1.44 -21.25 -0.22
N THR A 46 -2.45 -20.90 0.59
CA THR A 46 -2.66 -21.59 1.87
C THR A 46 -3.01 -23.06 1.70
N ARG A 47 -3.80 -23.41 0.69
CA ARG A 47 -4.13 -24.81 0.37
C ARG A 47 -2.89 -25.57 -0.11
N ALA A 48 -2.11 -24.97 -1.01
CA ALA A 48 -0.88 -25.56 -1.53
C ALA A 48 0.17 -25.78 -0.43
N ALA A 49 0.27 -24.86 0.54
CA ALA A 49 1.21 -24.94 1.66
C ALA A 49 0.66 -25.70 2.88
N SER A 50 -0.42 -26.46 2.75
CA SER A 50 -1.06 -27.17 3.86
C SER A 50 -0.11 -28.15 4.57
N ALA A 51 0.75 -28.83 3.83
CA ALA A 51 1.75 -29.76 4.36
C ALA A 51 3.12 -29.11 4.69
N ALA A 52 3.27 -27.78 4.49
CA ALA A 52 4.53 -27.11 4.73
C ALA A 52 4.87 -27.03 6.23
N THR A 53 6.16 -27.14 6.56
CA THR A 53 6.68 -26.93 7.91
C THR A 53 6.46 -25.49 8.37
N ARG A 54 6.64 -25.22 9.66
CA ARG A 54 6.46 -23.88 10.23
C ARG A 54 7.41 -22.86 9.58
N GLU A 55 8.66 -23.25 9.36
CA GLU A 55 9.72 -22.43 8.76
C GLU A 55 9.34 -22.09 7.31
N ASN A 56 8.89 -23.08 6.55
CA ASN A 56 8.46 -22.89 5.17
C ASN A 56 7.22 -21.99 5.09
N ARG A 57 6.27 -22.12 6.03
CA ARG A 57 5.11 -21.23 6.11
C ARG A 57 5.50 -19.77 6.42
N ALA A 58 6.50 -19.57 7.28
CA ALA A 58 7.03 -18.24 7.58
C ALA A 58 7.72 -17.64 6.34
N PHE A 59 8.57 -18.42 5.67
CA PHE A 59 9.19 -18.01 4.41
C PHE A 59 8.15 -17.63 3.34
N ILE A 60 7.12 -18.46 3.17
CA ILE A 60 6.00 -18.20 2.24
C ILE A 60 5.29 -16.89 2.60
N ALA A 61 5.04 -16.62 3.88
CA ALA A 61 4.40 -15.38 4.31
C ALA A 61 5.25 -14.14 4.00
N VAL A 62 6.56 -14.22 4.21
CA VAL A 62 7.51 -13.13 3.88
C VAL A 62 7.55 -12.92 2.36
N ALA A 63 7.71 -14.00 1.57
CA ALA A 63 7.72 -13.93 0.12
C ALA A 63 6.42 -13.36 -0.44
N PHE A 64 5.28 -13.77 0.13
CA PHE A 64 3.96 -13.23 -0.20
C PHE A 64 3.88 -11.73 0.09
N ALA A 65 4.31 -11.28 1.27
CA ALA A 65 4.30 -9.86 1.62
C ALA A 65 5.17 -9.03 0.67
N LEU A 66 6.36 -9.51 0.33
CA LEU A 66 7.25 -8.85 -0.62
C LEU A 66 6.62 -8.79 -2.02
N ALA A 67 6.01 -9.87 -2.49
CA ALA A 67 5.33 -9.91 -3.78
C ALA A 67 4.14 -8.94 -3.84
N VAL A 68 3.35 -8.85 -2.77
CA VAL A 68 2.28 -7.85 -2.66
C VAL A 68 2.87 -6.44 -2.66
N ALA A 69 3.91 -6.17 -1.87
CA ALA A 69 4.53 -4.85 -1.77
C ALA A 69 5.06 -4.38 -3.13
N VAL A 70 5.80 -5.23 -3.84
CA VAL A 70 6.30 -4.93 -5.19
C VAL A 70 5.14 -4.71 -6.15
N SER A 71 4.12 -5.58 -6.12
CA SER A 71 2.95 -5.48 -6.99
C SER A 71 2.19 -4.17 -6.78
N VAL A 72 1.83 -3.84 -5.53
CA VAL A 72 1.06 -2.64 -5.23
C VAL A 72 1.86 -1.38 -5.55
N LEU A 73 3.16 -1.33 -5.23
CA LEU A 73 3.98 -0.15 -5.51
C LEU A 73 4.26 0.02 -7.01
N SER A 74 4.29 -1.07 -7.78
CA SER A 74 4.52 -1.01 -9.23
C SER A 74 3.25 -0.69 -10.02
N LEU A 75 2.11 -1.21 -9.59
CA LEU A 75 0.86 -1.23 -10.38
C LEU A 75 -0.21 -0.26 -9.88
N LEU A 76 -0.07 0.29 -8.66
CA LEU A 76 -0.97 1.34 -8.19
C LEU A 76 -0.93 2.49 -9.22
N PRO A 77 -2.07 2.85 -9.85
CA PRO A 77 -2.09 3.94 -10.81
C PRO A 77 -1.55 5.21 -10.17
N GLN A 78 -0.85 6.04 -10.93
CA GLN A 78 -0.35 7.34 -10.49
C GLN A 78 -0.60 8.37 -11.60
N LYS A 79 -1.09 9.55 -11.26
CA LYS A 79 -1.46 10.61 -12.21
C LYS A 79 -0.28 11.11 -13.05
N ASP A 80 0.92 11.08 -12.47
CA ASP A 80 2.17 11.49 -13.14
C ASP A 80 2.78 10.39 -14.02
N GLY A 81 2.15 9.20 -14.07
CA GLY A 81 2.66 8.06 -14.83
C GLY A 81 3.92 7.41 -14.23
N VAL A 82 4.39 7.86 -13.07
CA VAL A 82 5.57 7.31 -12.40
C VAL A 82 5.10 6.40 -11.26
N SER A 83 5.46 5.12 -11.31
CA SER A 83 5.05 4.17 -10.28
C SER A 83 5.58 4.54 -8.89
N ALA A 84 4.85 4.20 -7.84
CA ALA A 84 5.27 4.42 -6.47
C ALA A 84 6.60 3.70 -6.15
N LEU A 85 6.82 2.52 -6.73
CA LEU A 85 8.09 1.80 -6.61
C LEU A 85 9.26 2.60 -7.20
N ARG A 86 9.06 3.24 -8.36
CA ARG A 86 10.10 4.08 -8.96
C ARG A 86 10.38 5.31 -8.11
N LYS A 87 9.34 5.95 -7.55
CA LYS A 87 9.48 7.08 -6.60
C LYS A 87 10.36 6.69 -5.41
N LEU A 88 10.05 5.56 -4.76
CA LEU A 88 10.87 5.00 -3.68
C LEU A 88 12.31 4.77 -4.10
N ALA A 89 12.53 4.12 -5.25
CA ALA A 89 13.86 3.82 -5.75
C ALA A 89 14.68 5.09 -6.05
N THR A 90 14.01 6.19 -6.40
CA THR A 90 14.64 7.51 -6.63
C THR A 90 14.74 8.38 -5.37
N GLY A 91 14.42 7.86 -4.19
CA GLY A 91 14.49 8.59 -2.93
C GLY A 91 13.34 9.60 -2.72
N VAL A 92 12.28 9.50 -3.51
CA VAL A 92 11.05 10.29 -3.34
C VAL A 92 10.13 9.52 -2.41
N TYR A 93 10.16 9.90 -1.13
CA TYR A 93 9.34 9.31 -0.07
C TYR A 93 8.09 10.14 0.19
N PRO A 94 6.99 9.53 0.68
CA PRO A 94 5.80 10.25 1.09
C PRO A 94 6.10 11.18 2.27
N ASP A 95 5.63 12.41 2.18
CA ASP A 95 5.72 13.42 3.24
C ASP A 95 4.42 13.53 4.05
N GLY A 96 4.40 14.37 5.09
CA GLY A 96 3.21 14.59 5.92
C GLY A 96 1.99 15.00 5.10
N ARG A 97 2.18 15.85 4.08
CA ARG A 97 1.12 16.25 3.17
C ARG A 97 0.58 15.07 2.36
N SER A 98 1.44 14.18 1.86
CA SER A 98 1.04 12.98 1.13
C SER A 98 0.18 12.07 2.01
N PHE A 99 0.60 11.83 3.25
CA PHE A 99 -0.18 11.05 4.22
C PHE A 99 -1.51 11.72 4.55
N TYR A 100 -1.53 13.05 4.76
CA TYR A 100 -2.77 13.79 5.01
C TYR A 100 -3.78 13.59 3.88
N VAL A 101 -3.37 13.83 2.63
CA VAL A 101 -4.24 13.66 1.47
C VAL A 101 -4.71 12.20 1.34
N GLY A 102 -3.83 11.23 1.57
CA GLY A 102 -4.16 9.81 1.54
C GLY A 102 -5.21 9.42 2.58
N LEU A 103 -5.03 9.84 3.84
CA LEU A 103 -5.95 9.59 4.95
C LEU A 103 -7.31 10.27 4.71
N ARG A 104 -7.32 11.49 4.17
CA ARG A 104 -8.55 12.19 3.81
C ARG A 104 -9.40 11.43 2.79
N ARG A 105 -8.78 10.66 1.87
CA ARG A 105 -9.51 9.82 0.90
C ARG A 105 -10.26 8.66 1.52
N ILE A 106 -9.86 8.22 2.70
CA ILE A 106 -10.55 7.18 3.48
C ILE A 106 -11.37 7.77 4.63
N GLY A 107 -11.58 9.09 4.64
CA GLY A 107 -12.42 9.79 5.62
C GLY A 107 -11.74 10.10 6.96
N ILE A 108 -10.42 9.94 7.06
CA ILE A 108 -9.66 10.26 8.27
C ILE A 108 -9.08 11.67 8.14
N ASP A 109 -9.44 12.56 9.06
CA ASP A 109 -8.88 13.90 9.15
C ASP A 109 -7.74 13.95 10.18
N ALA A 110 -6.53 14.26 9.71
CA ALA A 110 -5.32 14.26 10.52
C ALA A 110 -4.53 15.57 10.32
N PRO A 111 -5.06 16.73 10.78
CA PRO A 111 -4.49 18.05 10.48
C PRO A 111 -3.04 18.23 10.97
N GLY A 112 -2.61 17.48 11.99
CA GLY A 112 -1.23 17.50 12.48
C GLY A 112 -0.18 16.99 11.48
N LEU A 113 -0.59 16.43 10.34
CA LEU A 113 0.31 16.03 9.25
C LEU A 113 0.57 17.17 8.24
N LEU A 114 -0.18 18.26 8.32
CA LEU A 114 0.06 19.43 7.49
C LEU A 114 1.33 20.15 7.99
N PRO A 115 2.17 20.67 7.08
CA PRO A 115 3.26 21.54 7.50
C PRO A 115 2.70 22.75 8.27
N PRO A 116 3.41 23.25 9.30
CA PRO A 116 3.00 24.45 10.02
C PRO A 116 2.82 25.61 9.03
N ALA A 117 1.79 26.42 9.25
CA ALA A 117 1.56 27.61 8.44
C ALA A 117 2.83 28.47 8.46
N ALA A 118 3.35 28.85 7.29
CA ALA A 118 4.46 29.78 7.22
C ALA A 118 4.05 31.06 7.93
N GLU A 119 4.83 31.50 8.93
CA GLU A 119 4.64 32.80 9.56
C GLU A 119 4.64 33.86 8.44
N GLU A 120 3.55 34.63 8.35
CA GLU A 120 3.51 35.80 7.48
C GLU A 120 4.67 36.71 7.88
N LYS A 121 5.66 36.86 6.98
CA LYS A 121 6.70 37.86 7.19
C LYS A 121 6.00 39.22 7.23
N PRO A 122 6.16 40.01 8.30
CA PRO A 122 5.67 41.38 8.30
C PRO A 122 6.33 42.12 7.13
N VAL A 123 5.48 42.76 6.32
CA VAL A 123 5.84 43.52 5.11
C VAL A 123 6.60 44.78 5.50
#